data_AF-A0A9E0M3L2-F1
#
_entry.id   AF-A0A9E0M3L2-F1
#
_cell.length_a   1.000
_cell.length_b   1.000
_cell.length_c   1.000
_cell.angle_alpha   90.00
_cell.angle_beta   90.00
_cell.angle_gamma   90.00
#
_symmetry.space_group_name_H-M   'P 1'
#
loop_
_entity.id
_entity.type
_entity.pdbx_description
1 polymer ?
#
loop_
_entity_poly.entity_id
_entity_poly.type
_entity_poly.pdbx_seq_one_letter_code
_entity_poly.pdbx_strand_id
1 'polypeptide(L)'
;MFPPTFVDVGHLTSPVREDGTHEYVLIDSTQSWANRLEEVADDPALGLPRIEVQVGAQSLSACTLPHRVYDAILRDSTDGTTTFRDTELGRSLVSARPSDATALLRHAPTVLLFGGWDSFAGLKVGAAKWPAALSGQILGFDAQLSRKTGVRVDPLEISIDDFQSYKAAAPAEVWTLDADAAEKDGKGKPVTLKPSEVGHGNIPAAVAFKGAWVSRIELRSALSITRLRRYHYPVNGVASPERDRDGGGAGRPREPLGEQRQPITGIRKHPCGPSADVQSLPGRRHRQRARAWQARPAGRCRRQPSRQRCAQQAAWLRAAPSRRIPRRCCHP
;
A
#
# COMPACT_ATOMS: atom_id res chain seq x y z
N MET A 1 -1.60 17.82 -10.22
CA MET A 1 -1.13 16.42 -10.06
C MET A 1 -2.10 15.63 -9.18
N PHE A 2 -2.06 14.29 -9.18
CA PHE A 2 -2.92 13.44 -8.34
C PHE A 2 -2.05 12.66 -7.32
N PRO A 3 -1.77 13.23 -6.13
CA PRO A 3 -0.99 12.53 -5.13
C PRO A 3 -1.75 11.29 -4.61
N PRO A 4 -1.05 10.30 -4.01
CA PRO A 4 -1.69 9.14 -3.44
C PRO A 4 -2.74 9.54 -2.40
N THR A 5 -3.85 8.80 -2.40
CA THR A 5 -4.92 8.93 -1.42
C THR A 5 -4.96 7.64 -0.61
N PHE A 6 -4.89 7.78 0.71
CA PHE A 6 -4.94 6.67 1.65
C PHE A 6 -6.37 6.55 2.19
N VAL A 7 -6.84 5.30 2.33
CA VAL A 7 -8.17 5.03 2.89
C VAL A 7 -8.28 5.69 4.26
N ASP A 8 -9.41 6.36 4.51
CA ASP A 8 -9.75 7.12 5.73
C ASP A 8 -8.84 8.31 6.08
N VAL A 9 -7.71 8.50 5.40
CA VAL A 9 -6.74 9.57 5.67
C VAL A 9 -6.74 10.66 4.58
N GLY A 10 -7.01 10.29 3.32
CA GLY A 10 -6.91 11.22 2.20
C GLY A 10 -5.46 11.39 1.71
N HIS A 11 -5.12 12.57 1.18
CA HIS A 11 -3.74 12.90 0.82
C HIS A 11 -2.91 13.15 2.08
N LEU A 12 -1.70 12.58 2.14
CA LEU A 12 -0.76 12.90 3.21
C LEU A 12 -0.18 14.30 2.99
N THR A 13 -0.57 15.24 3.83
CA THR A 13 -0.22 16.65 3.74
C THR A 13 0.33 17.14 5.07
N SER A 14 1.06 18.26 5.05
CA SER A 14 1.33 19.02 6.28
C SER A 14 0.02 19.54 6.90
N PRO A 15 0.04 20.06 8.14
CA PRO A 15 -1.07 20.88 8.63
C PRO A 15 -1.41 22.02 7.65
N VAL A 16 -2.69 22.38 7.61
CA VAL A 16 -3.19 23.48 6.77
C VAL A 16 -2.69 24.82 7.32
N ARG A 17 -2.27 25.71 6.42
CA ARG A 17 -1.87 27.09 6.71
C ARG A 17 -3.08 28.03 6.75
N GLU A 18 -2.88 29.28 7.14
CA GLU A 18 -3.95 30.30 7.22
C GLU A 18 -4.60 30.60 5.85
N ASP A 19 -3.84 30.51 4.77
CA ASP A 19 -4.31 30.72 3.39
C ASP A 19 -5.02 29.49 2.78
N GLY A 20 -5.16 28.41 3.54
CA GLY A 20 -5.78 27.15 3.09
C GLY A 20 -4.86 26.25 2.26
N THR A 21 -3.57 26.58 2.13
CA THR A 21 -2.57 25.72 1.49
C THR A 21 -1.90 24.79 2.52
N HIS A 22 -1.16 23.80 2.02
CA HIS A 22 -0.28 22.95 2.81
C HIS A 22 1.18 23.23 2.42
N GLU A 23 2.09 23.17 3.38
CA GLU A 23 3.53 23.27 3.10
C GLU A 23 4.00 22.19 2.15
N TYR A 24 3.52 20.96 2.34
CA TYR A 24 3.78 19.89 1.41
C TYR A 24 2.61 18.92 1.31
N VAL A 25 2.57 18.23 0.17
CA VAL A 25 1.79 17.01 -0.08
C VAL A 25 2.74 15.89 -0.50
N LEU A 26 2.55 14.70 0.04
CA LEU A 26 3.28 13.51 -0.37
C LEU A 26 2.80 13.09 -1.76
N ILE A 27 3.74 13.01 -2.70
CA ILE A 27 3.52 12.52 -4.06
C ILE A 27 3.90 11.04 -4.14
N ASP A 28 5.00 10.68 -3.48
CA ASP A 28 5.54 9.34 -3.51
C ASP A 28 6.17 9.00 -2.17
N SER A 29 5.71 7.91 -1.55
CA SER A 29 6.18 7.48 -0.24
C SER A 29 7.55 6.83 -0.32
N THR A 30 8.20 6.69 0.84
CA THR A 30 9.47 5.96 0.94
C THR A 30 9.40 4.54 0.45
N GLN A 31 8.30 3.85 0.74
CA GLN A 31 8.07 2.48 0.30
C GLN A 31 7.86 2.42 -1.21
N SER A 32 7.00 3.27 -1.77
CA SER A 32 6.73 3.30 -3.20
C SER A 32 7.98 3.67 -4.01
N TRP A 33 8.78 4.61 -3.52
CA TRP A 33 10.06 4.97 -4.14
C TRP A 33 11.06 3.81 -4.10
N ALA A 34 11.18 3.11 -2.96
CA ALA A 34 12.03 1.93 -2.86
C ALA A 34 11.60 0.83 -3.84
N ASN A 35 10.29 0.55 -3.96
CA ASN A 35 9.78 -0.47 -4.89
C ASN A 35 10.20 -0.20 -6.35
N ARG A 36 10.22 1.06 -6.80
CA ARG A 36 10.70 1.42 -8.15
C ARG A 36 12.20 1.20 -8.31
N LEU A 37 12.98 1.46 -7.27
CA LEU A 37 14.42 1.16 -7.30
C LEU A 37 14.68 -0.35 -7.27
N GLU A 38 13.81 -1.13 -6.65
CA GLU A 38 13.88 -2.59 -6.68
C GLU A 38 13.55 -3.16 -8.05
N GLU A 39 12.59 -2.56 -8.75
CA GLU A 39 12.31 -2.90 -10.16
C GLU A 39 13.55 -2.68 -11.03
N VAL A 40 14.26 -1.56 -10.84
CA VAL A 40 15.54 -1.32 -11.51
C VAL A 40 16.60 -2.32 -11.07
N ALA A 41 16.70 -2.63 -9.77
CA ALA A 41 17.66 -3.59 -9.22
C ALA A 41 17.39 -5.04 -9.66
N ASP A 42 16.18 -5.35 -10.11
CA ASP A 42 15.81 -6.67 -10.64
C ASP A 42 16.26 -6.89 -12.09
N ASP A 43 16.75 -5.85 -12.77
CA ASP A 43 17.29 -5.95 -14.12
C ASP A 43 18.54 -6.85 -14.15
N PRO A 44 18.50 -7.99 -14.87
CA PRO A 44 19.67 -8.87 -15.01
C PRO A 44 20.91 -8.18 -15.58
N ALA A 45 20.76 -7.08 -16.33
CA ALA A 45 21.86 -6.32 -16.90
C ALA A 45 22.75 -5.65 -15.83
N LEU A 46 22.22 -5.43 -14.62
CA LEU A 46 23.00 -4.90 -13.49
C LEU A 46 23.88 -5.96 -12.81
N GLY A 47 23.67 -7.25 -13.10
CA GLY A 47 24.45 -8.33 -12.53
C GLY A 47 24.32 -8.47 -11.01
N LEU A 48 23.25 -7.93 -10.42
CA LEU A 48 22.95 -8.12 -9.00
C LEU A 48 22.49 -9.56 -8.73
N PRO A 49 22.82 -10.12 -7.56
CA PRO A 49 22.35 -11.46 -7.20
C PRO A 49 20.82 -11.45 -7.08
N ARG A 50 20.19 -12.50 -7.61
CA ARG A 50 18.74 -12.63 -7.72
C ARG A 50 18.29 -13.96 -7.14
N ILE A 51 17.30 -13.90 -6.26
CA ILE A 51 16.62 -15.08 -5.71
C ILE A 51 15.24 -15.13 -6.37
N GLU A 52 14.91 -16.27 -6.95
CA GLU A 52 13.64 -16.48 -7.65
C GLU A 52 12.86 -17.64 -7.05
N VAL A 53 11.54 -17.52 -7.08
CA VAL A 53 10.59 -18.56 -6.70
C VAL A 53 9.58 -18.79 -7.82
N GLN A 54 9.37 -20.06 -8.17
CA GLN A 54 8.44 -20.49 -9.18
C GLN A 54 7.06 -20.77 -8.56
N VAL A 55 6.04 -20.04 -9.02
CA VAL A 55 4.64 -20.16 -8.61
C VAL A 55 3.79 -20.52 -9.83
N GLY A 56 3.52 -21.81 -10.01
CA GLY A 56 2.89 -22.32 -11.23
C GLY A 56 3.76 -22.00 -12.44
N ALA A 57 3.21 -21.28 -13.42
CA ALA A 57 3.93 -20.86 -14.62
C ALA A 57 4.74 -19.56 -14.44
N GLN A 58 4.64 -18.88 -13.28
CA GLN A 58 5.28 -17.59 -13.05
C GLN A 58 6.57 -17.73 -12.24
N SER A 59 7.66 -17.10 -12.70
CA SER A 59 8.86 -16.87 -11.86
C SER A 59 8.76 -15.50 -11.21
N LEU A 60 8.90 -15.46 -9.89
CA LEU A 60 8.86 -14.23 -9.10
C LEU A 60 10.23 -13.98 -8.47
N SER A 61 10.78 -12.79 -8.65
CA SER A 61 12.01 -12.38 -7.97
C SER A 61 11.71 -11.89 -6.56
N ALA A 62 12.63 -12.15 -5.63
CA ALA A 62 12.63 -11.54 -4.31
C ALA A 62 12.49 -10.01 -4.36
N CYS A 63 13.02 -9.31 -5.36
CA CYS A 63 12.85 -7.85 -5.51
C CYS A 63 11.41 -7.42 -5.81
N THR A 64 10.58 -8.33 -6.33
CA THR A 64 9.16 -8.09 -6.65
C THR A 64 8.21 -8.53 -5.52
N LEU A 65 8.74 -9.24 -4.52
CA LEU A 65 7.95 -9.74 -3.39
C LEU A 65 7.76 -8.66 -2.32
N PRO A 66 6.56 -8.51 -1.74
CA PRO A 66 6.25 -7.46 -0.75
C PRO A 66 7.22 -7.37 0.43
N HIS A 67 7.72 -8.52 0.91
CA HIS A 67 8.66 -8.62 2.03
C HIS A 67 10.06 -9.11 1.62
N ARG A 68 10.42 -8.94 0.33
CA ARG A 68 11.71 -9.34 -0.25
C ARG A 68 12.04 -10.81 0.03
N VAL A 69 13.27 -11.11 0.42
CA VAL A 69 13.71 -12.47 0.82
C VAL A 69 13.02 -13.01 2.07
N TYR A 70 12.31 -12.16 2.81
CA TYR A 70 11.55 -12.56 4.00
C TYR A 70 10.05 -12.76 3.72
N ASP A 71 9.66 -12.71 2.45
CA ASP A 71 8.27 -12.87 2.04
C ASP A 71 7.73 -14.27 2.29
N ALA A 72 6.42 -14.33 2.57
CA ALA A 72 5.72 -15.58 2.83
C ALA A 72 5.80 -16.53 1.62
N ILE A 73 5.79 -16.02 0.39
CA ILE A 73 5.90 -16.85 -0.82
C ILE A 73 7.22 -17.60 -0.83
N LEU A 74 8.34 -16.93 -0.51
CA LEU A 74 9.64 -17.59 -0.38
C LEU A 74 9.70 -18.50 0.86
N ARG A 75 9.22 -18.03 2.03
CA ARG A 75 9.18 -18.83 3.26
C ARG A 75 8.49 -20.17 3.05
N ASP A 76 7.34 -20.15 2.38
CA ASP A 76 6.48 -21.31 2.19
C ASP A 76 6.91 -22.15 0.97
N SER A 77 7.97 -21.75 0.28
CA SER A 77 8.49 -22.48 -0.87
C SER A 77 9.45 -23.61 -0.52
N THR A 78 9.75 -24.44 -1.51
CA THR A 78 10.66 -25.58 -1.39
C THR A 78 11.77 -25.54 -2.42
N ASP A 79 12.93 -26.07 -2.07
CA ASP A 79 13.98 -26.43 -3.01
C ASP A 79 14.08 -27.96 -3.02
N GLY A 80 13.57 -28.57 -4.11
CA GLY A 80 13.27 -30.00 -4.13
C GLY A 80 12.30 -30.41 -3.02
N THR A 81 12.78 -31.21 -2.07
CA THR A 81 12.00 -31.67 -0.90
C THR A 81 12.23 -30.84 0.37
N THR A 82 13.20 -29.93 0.34
CA THR A 82 13.61 -29.13 1.50
C THR A 82 12.85 -27.82 1.51
N THR A 83 12.38 -27.34 2.67
CA THR A 83 11.79 -25.99 2.71
C THR A 83 12.86 -24.96 2.43
N PHE A 84 12.51 -23.87 1.76
CA PHE A 84 13.46 -22.80 1.49
C PHE A 84 14.18 -22.36 2.78
N ARG A 85 13.46 -22.21 3.89
CA ARG A 85 14.05 -21.81 5.18
C ARG A 85 15.01 -22.84 5.79
N ASP A 86 14.88 -24.13 5.45
CA ASP A 86 15.77 -25.19 5.92
C ASP A 86 16.98 -25.40 4.98
N THR A 87 16.97 -24.82 3.77
CA THR A 87 18.15 -24.82 2.89
C THR A 87 19.33 -24.07 3.53
N GLU A 88 20.54 -24.29 3.01
CA GLU A 88 21.72 -23.51 3.42
C GLU A 88 21.51 -22.01 3.18
N LEU A 89 21.01 -21.64 2.00
CA LEU A 89 20.73 -20.26 1.64
C LEU A 89 19.68 -19.64 2.56
N GLY A 90 18.51 -20.27 2.74
CA GLY A 90 17.45 -19.73 3.60
C GLY A 90 17.89 -19.60 5.05
N ARG A 91 18.61 -20.57 5.61
CA ARG A 91 19.17 -20.47 6.97
C ARG A 91 20.15 -19.31 7.09
N SER A 92 21.02 -19.10 6.09
CA SER A 92 21.98 -18.00 6.09
C SER A 92 21.31 -16.61 6.05
N LEU A 93 20.21 -16.47 5.30
CA LEU A 93 19.46 -15.22 5.18
C LEU A 93 18.67 -14.89 6.47
N VAL A 94 18.12 -15.92 7.13
CA VAL A 94 17.39 -15.78 8.40
C VAL A 94 18.35 -15.55 9.57
N SER A 95 19.54 -16.16 9.55
CA SER A 95 20.55 -16.00 10.60
C SER A 95 21.36 -14.72 10.48
N ALA A 96 21.36 -14.04 9.32
CA ALA A 96 22.09 -12.79 9.09
C ALA A 96 21.83 -11.75 10.19
N ARG A 97 22.88 -11.07 10.65
CA ARG A 97 22.84 -10.04 11.70
C ARG A 97 23.75 -8.86 11.31
N PRO A 98 23.65 -7.69 11.95
CA PRO A 98 24.61 -6.61 11.68
C PRO A 98 26.08 -7.03 11.85
N SER A 99 26.39 -7.94 12.78
CA SER A 99 27.73 -8.52 12.97
C SER A 99 28.13 -9.56 11.91
N ASP A 100 27.20 -10.02 11.08
CA ASP A 100 27.43 -10.92 9.95
C ASP A 100 26.33 -10.72 8.90
N ALA A 101 26.54 -9.75 8.01
CA ALA A 101 25.64 -9.40 6.92
C ALA A 101 26.07 -10.05 5.59
N THR A 102 27.03 -10.96 5.61
CA THR A 102 27.65 -11.55 4.41
C THR A 102 26.62 -12.23 3.51
N ALA A 103 25.70 -13.00 4.09
CA ALA A 103 24.65 -13.68 3.32
C ALA A 103 23.75 -12.69 2.56
N LEU A 104 23.35 -11.58 3.22
CA LEU A 104 22.55 -10.54 2.57
C LEU A 104 23.34 -9.80 1.51
N LEU A 105 24.59 -9.42 1.77
CA LEU A 105 25.42 -8.77 0.76
C LEU A 105 25.57 -9.66 -0.49
N ARG A 106 25.78 -10.96 -0.30
CA ARG A 106 26.03 -11.92 -1.38
C ARG A 106 24.79 -12.28 -2.19
N HIS A 107 23.62 -12.38 -1.54
CA HIS A 107 22.44 -12.96 -2.18
C HIS A 107 21.25 -12.00 -2.28
N ALA A 108 21.20 -10.94 -1.45
CA ALA A 108 20.08 -10.01 -1.37
C ALA A 108 20.50 -8.61 -0.90
N PRO A 109 21.44 -7.94 -1.60
CA PRO A 109 22.02 -6.67 -1.16
C PRO A 109 20.97 -5.55 -1.11
N THR A 110 19.88 -5.69 -1.85
CA THR A 110 18.71 -4.81 -1.81
C THR A 110 18.08 -4.71 -0.41
N VAL A 111 18.18 -5.75 0.42
CA VAL A 111 17.72 -5.72 1.82
C VAL A 111 18.56 -4.76 2.67
N LEU A 112 19.86 -4.64 2.40
CA LEU A 112 20.74 -3.69 3.11
C LEU A 112 20.44 -2.24 2.72
N LEU A 113 19.97 -2.02 1.49
CA LEU A 113 19.62 -0.69 0.97
C LEU A 113 18.19 -0.28 1.35
N PHE A 114 17.20 -1.10 1.04
CA PHE A 114 15.78 -0.78 1.16
C PHE A 114 15.15 -1.32 2.45
N GLY A 115 15.93 -2.06 3.23
CA GLY A 115 15.50 -2.62 4.50
C GLY A 115 14.68 -3.90 4.35
N GLY A 116 14.40 -4.53 5.48
CA GLY A 116 13.64 -5.77 5.53
C GLY A 116 13.55 -6.32 6.95
N TRP A 117 12.54 -7.13 7.20
CA TRP A 117 12.40 -7.83 8.48
C TRP A 117 11.59 -9.10 8.30
N ASP A 118 12.17 -10.23 8.70
CA ASP A 118 11.46 -11.47 8.96
C ASP A 118 10.55 -11.37 10.20
N SER A 119 9.29 -10.97 9.97
CA SER A 119 8.26 -10.91 11.03
C SER A 119 7.83 -12.31 11.51
N PHE A 120 8.21 -13.36 10.79
CA PHE A 120 7.81 -14.76 11.03
C PHE A 120 8.97 -15.67 11.43
N ALA A 121 10.15 -15.14 11.78
CA ALA A 121 11.30 -15.91 12.29
C ALA A 121 11.05 -16.56 13.69
N GLY A 122 9.78 -16.64 14.10
CA GLY A 122 9.33 -17.07 15.42
C GLY A 122 9.16 -15.87 16.37
N LEU A 123 8.16 -15.95 17.26
CA LEU A 123 7.88 -15.00 18.35
C LEU A 123 9.04 -14.80 19.37
N LYS A 124 10.27 -15.19 19.03
CA LYS A 124 11.45 -15.00 19.87
C LYS A 124 12.04 -13.62 19.60
N VAL A 125 12.27 -12.88 20.68
CA VAL A 125 13.07 -11.64 20.70
C VAL A 125 14.38 -11.90 19.94
N GLY A 126 14.58 -11.31 18.76
CA GLY A 126 15.84 -11.46 18.01
C GLY A 126 15.77 -11.64 16.50
N ALA A 127 14.60 -11.56 15.86
CA ALA A 127 14.52 -11.44 14.40
C ALA A 127 15.25 -10.17 13.94
N ALA A 128 16.19 -10.33 13.00
CA ALA A 128 16.98 -9.21 12.51
C ALA A 128 16.06 -8.22 11.79
N LYS A 129 16.12 -6.96 12.22
CA LYS A 129 15.50 -5.84 11.52
C LYS A 129 16.60 -5.11 10.77
N TRP A 130 16.38 -4.88 9.50
CA TRP A 130 17.28 -4.13 8.62
C TRP A 130 16.60 -2.80 8.31
N PRO A 131 16.96 -1.71 9.01
CA PRO A 131 16.48 -0.39 8.64
C PRO A 131 17.06 -0.01 7.28
N ALA A 132 16.23 0.50 6.38
CA ALA A 132 16.67 0.93 5.06
C ALA A 132 17.85 1.92 5.15
N ALA A 133 18.99 1.62 4.51
CA ALA A 133 20.08 2.59 4.42
C ALA A 133 19.79 3.70 3.42
N LEU A 134 19.02 3.40 2.36
CA LEU A 134 18.61 4.32 1.33
C LEU A 134 17.10 4.61 1.47
N SER A 135 16.76 5.89 1.56
CA SER A 135 15.36 6.33 1.64
C SER A 135 15.15 7.54 0.75
N GLY A 136 14.00 7.63 0.10
CA GLY A 136 13.65 8.76 -0.74
C GLY A 136 12.15 8.95 -0.82
N GLN A 137 11.69 10.16 -1.12
CA GLN A 137 10.28 10.47 -1.27
C GLN A 137 10.12 11.65 -2.22
N ILE A 138 8.99 11.70 -2.92
CA ILE A 138 8.66 12.84 -3.78
C ILE A 138 7.62 13.68 -3.06
N LEU A 139 7.89 14.97 -2.94
CA LEU A 139 7.06 15.96 -2.27
C LEU A 139 6.68 17.06 -3.24
N GLY A 140 5.42 17.50 -3.15
CA GLY A 140 4.95 18.72 -3.80
C GLY A 140 4.79 19.82 -2.74
N PHE A 141 5.32 21.00 -3.00
CA PHE A 141 5.33 22.12 -2.05
C PHE A 141 4.25 23.16 -2.37
N ASP A 142 3.84 23.90 -1.33
CA ASP A 142 2.77 24.90 -1.39
C ASP A 142 1.50 24.34 -2.03
N ALA A 143 1.07 23.20 -1.48
CA ALA A 143 0.05 22.38 -2.06
C ALA A 143 -1.34 22.97 -1.79
N GLN A 144 -2.09 23.24 -2.85
CA GLN A 144 -3.51 23.54 -2.78
C GLN A 144 -4.31 22.33 -3.28
N LEU A 145 -5.07 21.71 -2.38
CA LEU A 145 -5.88 20.54 -2.72
C LEU A 145 -7.06 20.93 -3.62
N SER A 146 -7.21 20.23 -4.73
CA SER A 146 -8.31 20.43 -5.67
C SER A 146 -9.40 19.37 -5.48
N ARG A 147 -10.62 19.85 -5.37
CA ARG A 147 -11.82 19.01 -5.35
C ARG A 147 -12.14 18.61 -6.78
N LYS A 148 -12.27 17.30 -7.01
CA LYS A 148 -12.84 16.78 -8.24
C LYS A 148 -14.28 16.38 -7.96
N THR A 149 -15.18 16.89 -8.77
CA THR A 149 -16.54 16.39 -8.88
C THR A 149 -16.68 15.73 -10.25
N GLY A 150 -17.63 14.83 -10.38
CA GLY A 150 -17.96 14.19 -11.63
C GLY A 150 -19.42 13.81 -11.63
N VAL A 151 -19.99 13.61 -12.80
CA VAL A 151 -21.31 13.06 -12.98
C VAL A 151 -21.17 12.00 -14.06
N ARG A 152 -21.67 10.79 -13.80
CA ARG A 152 -22.02 9.88 -14.88
C ARG A 152 -23.31 10.42 -15.48
N VAL A 153 -23.28 10.80 -16.74
CA VAL A 153 -24.49 11.11 -17.50
C VAL A 153 -24.99 9.83 -18.15
N ASP A 154 -26.23 9.46 -17.90
CA ASP A 154 -26.89 8.39 -18.65
C ASP A 154 -27.48 8.99 -19.93
N PRO A 155 -27.04 8.56 -21.13
CA PRO A 155 -27.60 9.07 -22.38
C PRO A 155 -29.08 8.75 -22.58
N LEU A 156 -29.63 7.78 -21.83
CA LEU A 156 -31.04 7.40 -21.89
C LEU A 156 -31.92 8.16 -20.89
N GLU A 157 -31.31 8.97 -20.00
CA GLU A 157 -32.02 9.79 -19.00
C GLU A 157 -33.09 9.02 -18.19
N ILE A 158 -32.83 7.74 -17.91
CA ILE A 158 -33.77 6.85 -17.22
C ILE A 158 -34.14 7.44 -15.86
N SER A 159 -35.44 7.72 -15.68
CA SER A 159 -36.00 8.28 -14.46
C SER A 159 -36.28 7.17 -13.42
N ILE A 160 -36.43 7.55 -12.15
CA ILE A 160 -36.80 6.60 -11.09
C ILE A 160 -38.24 6.11 -11.21
N ASP A 161 -39.09 6.87 -11.90
CA ASP A 161 -40.51 6.56 -12.06
C ASP A 161 -40.75 5.57 -13.23
N ASP A 162 -39.86 5.57 -14.21
CA ASP A 162 -39.98 4.75 -15.44
C ASP A 162 -39.22 3.42 -15.36
N PHE A 163 -38.42 3.19 -14.31
CA PHE A 163 -37.56 2.02 -14.17
C PHE A 163 -37.56 1.46 -12.75
N GLN A 164 -38.24 0.33 -12.58
CA GLN A 164 -38.24 -0.45 -11.35
C GLN A 164 -37.35 -1.68 -11.50
N SER A 165 -36.26 -1.73 -10.73
CA SER A 165 -35.40 -2.91 -10.63
C SER A 165 -35.46 -3.53 -9.24
N TYR A 166 -35.10 -4.81 -9.15
CA TYR A 166 -35.04 -5.57 -7.92
C TYR A 166 -33.69 -6.28 -7.79
N LYS A 167 -33.26 -6.56 -6.56
CA LYS A 167 -32.06 -7.35 -6.31
C LYS A 167 -32.33 -8.81 -6.69
N ALA A 168 -31.52 -9.40 -7.56
CA ALA A 168 -31.74 -10.77 -8.00
C ALA A 168 -31.49 -11.78 -6.86
N ALA A 169 -32.31 -12.83 -6.77
CA ALA A 169 -32.07 -13.93 -5.85
C ALA A 169 -30.95 -14.87 -6.34
N ALA A 170 -30.70 -14.90 -7.65
CA ALA A 170 -29.69 -15.73 -8.28
C ALA A 170 -28.27 -15.14 -8.08
N PRO A 171 -27.28 -15.89 -7.55
CA PRO A 171 -25.94 -15.36 -7.29
C PRO A 171 -25.15 -14.89 -8.54
N ALA A 172 -25.58 -15.33 -9.73
CA ALA A 172 -24.95 -14.98 -11.00
C ALA A 172 -25.38 -13.60 -11.53
N GLU A 173 -26.47 -13.04 -11.01
CA GLU A 173 -27.03 -11.77 -11.45
C GLU A 173 -27.08 -10.78 -10.28
N VAL A 174 -26.88 -9.50 -10.57
CA VAL A 174 -26.89 -8.45 -9.55
C VAL A 174 -28.31 -7.90 -9.34
N TRP A 175 -29.13 -7.88 -10.39
CA TRP A 175 -30.47 -7.31 -10.40
C TRP A 175 -31.36 -7.94 -11.48
N THR A 176 -32.68 -7.77 -11.35
CA THR A 176 -33.70 -8.24 -12.31
C THR A 176 -34.86 -7.25 -12.41
N LEU A 177 -35.62 -7.29 -13.51
CA LEU A 177 -36.91 -6.60 -13.66
C LEU A 177 -38.09 -7.45 -13.14
N ASP A 178 -37.85 -8.75 -12.94
CA ASP A 178 -38.87 -9.68 -12.48
C ASP A 178 -38.93 -9.72 -10.95
N ALA A 179 -40.05 -9.29 -10.39
CA ALA A 179 -40.30 -9.28 -8.96
C ALA A 179 -40.31 -10.69 -8.33
N ASP A 180 -40.64 -11.73 -9.09
CA ASP A 180 -40.69 -13.12 -8.59
C ASP A 180 -39.29 -13.75 -8.53
N ALA A 181 -38.38 -13.30 -9.39
CA ALA A 181 -36.96 -13.68 -9.38
C ALA A 181 -36.12 -12.86 -8.38
N ALA A 182 -36.74 -11.93 -7.64
CA ALA A 182 -36.06 -11.05 -6.70
C ALA A 182 -35.79 -11.71 -5.34
N GLU A 183 -34.70 -11.29 -4.69
CA GLU A 183 -34.49 -11.53 -3.26
C GLU A 183 -35.63 -10.88 -2.47
N LYS A 184 -36.17 -11.62 -1.49
CA LYS A 184 -37.26 -11.14 -0.64
C LYS A 184 -36.72 -10.67 0.70
N ASP A 185 -37.23 -9.55 1.18
CA ASP A 185 -36.92 -9.03 2.51
C ASP A 185 -37.54 -9.92 3.61
N GLY A 186 -37.26 -9.58 4.88
CA GLY A 186 -37.81 -10.29 6.04
C GLY A 186 -39.36 -10.25 6.15
N LYS A 187 -40.05 -9.53 5.27
CA LYS A 187 -41.52 -9.45 5.17
C LYS A 187 -42.04 -10.11 3.88
N GLY A 188 -41.19 -10.81 3.13
CA GLY A 188 -41.56 -11.52 1.90
C GLY A 188 -41.74 -10.61 0.69
N LYS A 189 -41.35 -9.33 0.75
CA LYS A 189 -41.46 -8.39 -0.38
C LYS A 189 -40.17 -8.36 -1.20
N PRO A 190 -40.25 -8.24 -2.53
CA PRO A 190 -39.08 -8.04 -3.39
C PRO A 190 -38.24 -6.84 -2.93
N VAL A 191 -36.93 -7.03 -2.79
CA VAL A 191 -35.99 -5.95 -2.47
C VAL A 191 -35.80 -5.08 -3.71
N THR A 192 -36.32 -3.86 -3.67
CA THR A 192 -36.19 -2.89 -4.77
C THR A 192 -34.81 -2.26 -4.81
N LEU A 193 -34.30 -2.04 -6.02
CA LEU A 193 -33.08 -1.30 -6.30
C LEU A 193 -33.41 -0.07 -7.13
N LYS A 194 -32.75 1.05 -6.83
CA LYS A 194 -32.83 2.27 -7.63
C LYS A 194 -32.07 2.08 -8.95
N PRO A 195 -32.46 2.80 -10.02
CA PRO A 195 -31.71 2.80 -11.28
C PRO A 195 -30.20 3.02 -11.07
N SER A 196 -29.81 3.95 -10.19
CA SER A 196 -28.40 4.25 -9.89
C SER A 196 -27.63 3.09 -9.26
N GLU A 197 -28.31 2.21 -8.52
CA GLU A 197 -27.69 1.06 -7.86
C GLU A 197 -27.39 -0.07 -8.85
N VAL A 198 -28.09 -0.08 -9.98
CA VAL A 198 -27.85 -1.00 -11.11
C VAL A 198 -27.08 -0.34 -12.26
N GLY A 199 -26.62 0.91 -12.06
CA GLY A 199 -25.77 1.64 -13.00
C GLY A 199 -26.51 2.48 -14.06
N HIS A 200 -27.82 2.68 -13.92
CA HIS A 200 -28.65 3.54 -14.77
C HIS A 200 -28.92 4.91 -14.14
N GLY A 201 -29.28 5.88 -14.98
CA GLY A 201 -29.54 7.26 -14.59
C GLY A 201 -28.29 8.08 -14.32
N ASN A 202 -28.50 9.37 -14.05
CA ASN A 202 -27.41 10.30 -13.76
C ASN A 202 -26.87 10.08 -12.34
N ILE A 203 -25.60 9.73 -12.21
CA ILE A 203 -24.97 9.42 -10.91
C ILE A 203 -23.93 10.51 -10.59
N PRO A 204 -24.22 11.43 -9.66
CA PRO A 204 -23.22 12.37 -9.19
C PRO A 204 -22.16 11.64 -8.38
N ALA A 205 -20.90 11.81 -8.77
CA ALA A 205 -19.77 11.33 -7.99
C ALA A 205 -19.61 12.20 -6.74
N ALA A 206 -19.33 11.55 -5.61
CA ALA A 206 -19.02 12.25 -4.38
C ALA A 206 -17.84 13.22 -4.58
N VAL A 207 -17.94 14.40 -3.97
CA VAL A 207 -16.85 15.38 -3.97
C VAL A 207 -15.69 14.79 -3.20
N ALA A 208 -14.56 14.62 -3.88
CA ALA A 208 -13.33 14.14 -3.26
C ALA A 208 -12.16 15.06 -3.62
N PHE A 209 -11.31 15.34 -2.66
CA PHE A 209 -9.99 15.91 -2.93
C PHE A 209 -9.15 14.83 -3.58
N LYS A 210 -9.02 14.89 -4.90
CA LYS A 210 -8.24 13.92 -5.68
C LYS A 210 -6.96 14.52 -6.23
N GLY A 211 -6.93 15.84 -6.42
CA GLY A 211 -5.79 16.52 -6.99
C GLY A 211 -5.13 17.50 -6.04
N ALA A 212 -3.93 17.92 -6.40
CA ALA A 212 -3.22 19.03 -5.78
C ALA A 212 -2.53 19.88 -6.88
N TRP A 213 -2.58 21.19 -6.68
CA TRP A 213 -1.70 22.16 -7.33
C TRP A 213 -0.51 22.39 -6.42
N VAL A 214 0.69 22.46 -6.98
CA VAL A 214 1.94 22.61 -6.22
C VAL A 214 2.84 23.59 -6.96
N SER A 215 3.63 24.37 -6.23
CA SER A 215 4.57 25.33 -6.81
C SER A 215 5.83 24.64 -7.33
N ARG A 216 6.26 23.58 -6.64
CA ARG A 216 7.47 22.81 -6.94
C ARG A 216 7.30 21.35 -6.54
N ILE A 217 7.97 20.46 -7.28
CA ILE A 217 8.11 19.04 -6.96
C ILE A 217 9.58 18.74 -6.69
N GLU A 218 9.87 18.04 -5.60
CA GLU A 218 11.24 17.61 -5.25
C GLU A 218 11.26 16.12 -4.91
N LEU A 219 12.26 15.41 -5.45
CA LEU A 219 12.73 14.15 -4.88
C LEU A 219 13.72 14.48 -3.76
N ARG A 220 13.41 14.09 -2.54
CA ARG A 220 14.35 14.15 -1.41
C ARG A 220 14.77 12.74 -1.05
N SER A 221 16.06 12.45 -1.12
CA SER A 221 16.62 11.15 -0.75
C SER A 221 17.87 11.29 0.12
N ALA A 222 18.15 10.25 0.88
CA ALA A 222 19.31 10.16 1.75
C ALA A 222 19.86 8.72 1.77
N LEU A 223 21.18 8.61 1.66
CA LEU A 223 21.93 7.38 1.88
C LEU A 223 22.65 7.48 3.24
N SER A 224 22.29 6.60 4.17
CA SER A 224 22.87 6.56 5.51
C SER A 224 24.13 5.70 5.54
N ILE A 225 25.28 6.35 5.36
CA ILE A 225 26.59 5.71 5.51
C ILE A 225 26.81 5.18 6.94
N THR A 226 26.24 5.85 7.94
CA THR A 226 26.30 5.41 9.35
C THR A 226 25.49 4.14 9.62
N ARG A 227 24.51 3.80 8.79
CA ARG A 227 23.82 2.49 8.84
C ARG A 227 24.68 1.42 8.18
N LEU A 228 25.17 1.68 6.97
CA LEU A 228 26.01 0.72 6.23
C LEU A 228 27.28 0.35 7.00
N ARG A 229 27.93 1.32 7.66
CA ARG A 229 29.14 1.09 8.48
C ARG A 229 28.94 0.12 9.67
N ARG A 230 27.70 -0.17 10.08
CA ARG A 230 27.43 -1.10 11.19
C ARG A 230 27.47 -2.56 10.78
N TYR A 231 27.55 -2.82 9.48
CA TYR A 231 27.51 -4.15 8.93
C TYR A 231 28.93 -4.71 8.80
N HIS A 232 29.09 -5.95 9.24
CA HIS A 232 30.33 -6.70 9.15
C HIS A 232 30.17 -7.85 8.16
N TYR A 233 31.28 -8.24 7.52
CA TYR A 233 31.28 -9.19 6.42
C TYR A 233 32.33 -10.30 6.63
N PRO A 234 32.17 -11.15 7.66
CA PRO A 234 33.06 -12.28 7.87
C PRO A 234 32.94 -13.29 6.74
N VAL A 235 34.07 -13.89 6.36
CA VAL A 235 34.12 -14.99 5.38
C VAL A 235 34.61 -16.23 6.12
N ASN A 236 33.85 -17.32 6.05
CA ASN A 236 34.12 -18.55 6.82
C ASN A 236 34.27 -18.29 8.33
N GLY A 237 33.46 -17.36 8.88
CA GLY A 237 33.52 -16.96 10.28
C GLY A 237 34.70 -16.05 10.66
N VAL A 238 35.57 -15.70 9.72
CA VAL A 238 36.73 -14.85 9.98
C VAL A 238 36.40 -13.40 9.66
N ALA A 239 36.34 -12.56 10.70
CA ALA A 239 36.22 -11.10 10.56
C ALA A 239 37.50 -10.50 9.96
N SER A 240 37.36 -9.42 9.18
CA SER A 240 38.51 -8.63 8.72
C SER A 240 38.15 -7.14 8.74
N PRO A 241 38.91 -6.31 9.47
CA PRO A 241 38.70 -4.86 9.49
C PRO A 241 38.87 -4.18 8.13
N GLU A 242 39.57 -4.81 7.19
CA GLU A 242 39.70 -4.34 5.81
C GLU A 242 38.41 -4.63 5.03
N ARG A 243 37.88 -5.87 5.12
CA ARG A 243 36.57 -6.20 4.52
C ARG A 243 35.43 -5.38 5.12
N ASP A 244 35.46 -5.10 6.41
CA ASP A 244 34.43 -4.28 7.05
C ASP A 244 34.53 -2.79 6.66
N ARG A 245 35.72 -2.33 6.24
CA ARG A 245 35.92 -0.98 5.67
C ARG A 245 35.47 -0.90 4.20
N ASP A 246 35.73 -1.95 3.42
CA ASP A 246 35.53 -1.95 1.97
C ASP A 246 34.25 -2.68 1.50
N GLY A 247 33.45 -3.20 2.44
CA GLY A 247 32.22 -3.93 2.14
C GLY A 247 32.43 -5.35 1.60
N GLY A 248 33.47 -6.07 2.04
CA GLY A 248 33.72 -7.48 1.73
C GLY A 248 34.74 -7.76 0.61
N GLY A 249 35.25 -6.73 -0.05
CA GLY A 249 36.17 -6.87 -1.19
C GLY A 249 37.65 -6.98 -0.82
N ALA A 250 38.08 -8.08 -0.19
CA ALA A 250 39.52 -8.39 -0.09
C ALA A 250 39.86 -9.60 -0.97
N GLY A 251 40.35 -9.33 -2.18
CA GLY A 251 41.34 -10.16 -2.90
C GLY A 251 40.97 -11.61 -3.27
N ARG A 252 39.96 -11.82 -4.12
CA ARG A 252 39.91 -13.04 -4.97
C ARG A 252 39.74 -12.67 -6.45
N PRO A 253 40.35 -13.44 -7.38
CA PRO A 253 39.98 -13.37 -8.78
C PRO A 253 38.46 -13.57 -8.88
N ARG A 254 37.81 -12.83 -9.79
CA ARG A 254 36.41 -13.07 -10.14
C ARG A 254 36.30 -14.49 -10.70
N GLU A 255 36.05 -15.48 -9.85
CA GLU A 255 35.50 -16.75 -10.32
C GLU A 255 34.18 -16.41 -11.00
N PRO A 256 33.93 -16.95 -12.22
CA PRO A 256 32.63 -16.79 -12.84
C PRO A 256 31.58 -17.30 -11.85
N LEU A 257 30.56 -16.49 -11.59
CA LEU A 257 29.41 -16.86 -10.78
C LEU A 257 28.90 -18.20 -11.30
N GLY A 258 29.18 -19.27 -10.55
CA GLY A 258 28.80 -20.62 -10.91
C GLY A 258 27.32 -20.67 -11.23
N GLU A 259 27.02 -21.21 -12.39
CA GLU A 259 25.69 -21.40 -12.93
C GLU A 259 24.97 -22.48 -12.11
N GLN A 260 24.44 -22.10 -10.94
CA GLN A 260 23.40 -22.85 -10.26
C GLN A 260 22.19 -21.94 -10.12
N ARG A 261 21.49 -21.81 -11.25
CA ARG A 261 20.21 -21.11 -11.38
C ARG A 261 19.10 -22.14 -11.55
N GLN A 262 18.74 -22.82 -10.47
CA GLN A 262 17.40 -23.41 -10.43
C GLN A 262 16.54 -22.50 -9.56
N PRO A 263 15.41 -21.98 -10.10
CA PRO A 263 14.47 -21.22 -9.29
C PRO A 263 13.92 -22.14 -8.19
N ILE A 264 13.66 -21.57 -7.02
CA ILE A 264 13.10 -22.31 -5.88
C ILE A 264 11.66 -22.70 -6.26
N THR A 265 11.28 -23.98 -6.16
CA THR A 265 10.01 -24.49 -6.70
C THR A 265 9.03 -24.96 -5.64
N GLY A 266 7.75 -24.62 -5.82
CA GLY A 266 6.64 -25.15 -5.03
C GLY A 266 6.24 -24.23 -3.88
N ILE A 267 4.96 -24.22 -3.51
CA ILE A 267 4.41 -23.49 -2.35
C ILE A 267 3.72 -24.51 -1.46
N ARG A 268 4.02 -24.48 -0.16
CA ARG A 268 3.23 -25.17 0.87
C ARG A 268 1.84 -24.54 0.95
N LYS A 269 0.89 -25.09 0.20
CA LYS A 269 -0.51 -24.99 0.59
C LYS A 269 -0.72 -25.94 1.76
N HIS A 270 -0.98 -25.42 2.96
CA HIS A 270 -1.68 -26.23 3.95
C HIS A 270 -3.01 -26.68 3.30
N PRO A 271 -3.32 -27.98 3.26
CA PRO A 271 -4.64 -28.38 2.83
C PRO A 271 -5.63 -27.82 3.86
N CYS A 272 -6.41 -26.82 3.47
CA CYS A 272 -7.75 -26.69 4.01
C CYS A 272 -8.51 -27.94 3.57
N GLY A 273 -8.36 -29.01 4.35
CA GLY A 273 -9.26 -30.14 4.28
C GLY A 273 -10.67 -29.69 4.67
N PRO A 274 -11.72 -30.39 4.21
CA PRO A 274 -13.09 -30.09 4.62
C PRO A 274 -13.18 -30.14 6.14
N SER A 275 -13.93 -29.18 6.69
CA SER A 275 -14.22 -29.03 8.12
C SER A 275 -14.41 -30.38 8.81
N ALA A 276 -13.42 -30.80 9.60
CA ALA A 276 -13.60 -31.88 10.56
C ALA A 276 -14.47 -31.34 11.70
N ASP A 277 -15.54 -32.09 11.99
CA ASP A 277 -16.52 -31.82 13.03
C ASP A 277 -15.87 -31.39 14.34
N VAL A 278 -16.18 -30.17 14.78
CA VAL A 278 -15.87 -29.71 16.13
C VAL A 278 -16.85 -30.40 17.08
N GLN A 279 -16.49 -31.61 17.50
CA GLN A 279 -17.06 -32.19 18.72
C GLN A 279 -16.63 -31.31 19.90
N SER A 280 -17.65 -30.86 20.62
CA SER A 280 -17.59 -30.05 21.83
C SER A 280 -16.61 -30.59 22.88
N LEU A 281 -15.68 -29.74 23.32
CA LEU A 281 -14.98 -29.92 24.60
C LEU A 281 -15.13 -28.67 25.48
N PRO A 282 -15.26 -28.85 26.81
CA PRO A 282 -15.90 -27.88 27.69
C PRO A 282 -14.98 -26.71 28.07
N GLY A 283 -15.60 -25.53 28.17
CA GLY A 283 -14.92 -24.26 28.37
C GLY A 283 -14.19 -24.12 29.71
N ARG A 284 -12.93 -23.67 29.64
CA ARG A 284 -12.24 -23.00 30.74
C ARG A 284 -12.22 -21.49 30.47
N ARG A 285 -13.00 -20.74 31.25
CA ARG A 285 -12.99 -19.27 31.22
C ARG A 285 -11.72 -18.75 31.90
N HIS A 286 -10.77 -18.23 31.13
CA HIS A 286 -9.74 -17.33 31.66
C HIS A 286 -10.18 -15.88 31.45
N ARG A 287 -10.58 -15.21 32.54
CA ARG A 287 -10.77 -13.75 32.59
C ARG A 287 -9.38 -13.09 32.52
N GLN A 288 -9.05 -12.45 31.41
CA GLN A 288 -8.00 -11.43 31.39
C GLN A 288 -8.64 -10.05 31.58
N ARG A 289 -8.21 -9.36 32.64
CA ARG A 289 -8.61 -8.00 33.00
C ARG A 289 -7.91 -7.01 32.05
N ALA A 290 -8.68 -6.33 31.21
CA ALA A 290 -8.21 -5.13 30.53
C ALA A 290 -8.22 -3.96 31.54
N ARG A 291 -7.05 -3.38 31.84
CA ARG A 291 -6.94 -2.10 32.54
C ARG A 291 -7.24 -0.97 31.54
N ALA A 292 -8.43 -0.38 31.64
CA ALA A 292 -8.76 0.84 30.93
C ALA A 292 -8.00 2.03 31.55
N TRP A 293 -7.24 2.76 30.72
CA TRP A 293 -6.75 4.09 31.06
C TRP A 293 -7.93 5.07 30.95
N GLN A 294 -8.33 5.65 32.08
CA GLN A 294 -9.35 6.69 32.16
C GLN A 294 -8.74 8.04 31.78
N ALA A 295 -9.27 8.67 30.72
CA ALA A 295 -9.04 10.09 30.45
C ALA A 295 -9.92 10.95 31.38
N ARG A 296 -9.31 11.91 32.08
CA ARG A 296 -10.02 12.90 32.91
C ARG A 296 -10.72 13.95 32.02
N PRO A 297 -11.89 14.50 32.42
CA PRO A 297 -12.60 15.50 31.64
C PRO A 297 -12.04 16.91 31.90
N ALA A 298 -11.77 17.67 30.82
CA ALA A 298 -11.46 19.09 30.92
C ALA A 298 -12.71 19.94 30.69
N GLY A 299 -13.11 20.65 31.75
CA GLY A 299 -13.63 22.03 31.79
C GLY A 299 -14.63 22.53 30.73
N ARG A 300 -15.85 22.82 31.17
CA ARG A 300 -16.84 23.67 30.48
C ARG A 300 -16.25 25.05 30.14
N CYS A 301 -16.41 25.50 28.90
CA CYS A 301 -16.29 26.91 28.54
C CYS A 301 -17.61 27.37 27.89
N ARG A 302 -18.32 28.30 28.57
CA ARG A 302 -19.54 28.97 28.07
C ARG A 302 -19.13 30.03 27.03
N ARG A 303 -19.72 30.03 25.83
CA ARG A 303 -19.87 31.23 24.99
C ARG A 303 -21.22 31.23 24.27
N GLN A 304 -21.93 32.35 24.41
CA GLN A 304 -23.19 32.71 23.73
C GLN A 304 -22.96 33.02 22.22
N PRO A 305 -24.01 33.02 21.38
CA PRO A 305 -23.89 33.21 19.93
C PRO A 305 -23.99 34.70 19.52
N SER A 306 -23.06 35.21 18.71
CA SER A 306 -23.17 36.53 18.08
C SER A 306 -23.54 36.43 16.60
N ARG A 307 -24.75 36.91 16.27
CA ARG A 307 -25.37 37.00 14.93
C ARG A 307 -24.75 38.08 14.02
N GLN A 308 -23.43 38.25 13.99
CA GLN A 308 -22.80 39.36 13.22
C GLN A 308 -21.89 38.94 12.06
N ARG A 309 -21.73 37.64 11.75
CA ARG A 309 -20.89 37.21 10.61
C ARG A 309 -21.64 36.85 9.32
N CYS A 310 -22.98 36.84 9.30
CA CYS A 310 -23.75 36.57 8.08
C CYS A 310 -24.00 37.80 7.17
N ALA A 311 -23.66 39.02 7.61
CA ALA A 311 -23.99 40.23 6.85
C ALA A 311 -22.91 40.68 5.85
N GLN A 312 -21.69 40.13 5.92
CA GLN A 312 -20.57 40.57 5.04
C GLN A 312 -20.36 39.69 3.80
N GLN A 313 -21.03 38.54 3.69
CA GLN A 313 -20.90 37.65 2.52
C GLN A 313 -21.93 37.95 1.41
N ALA A 314 -22.97 38.75 1.68
CA ALA A 314 -24.02 39.08 0.72
C ALA A 314 -23.74 40.34 -0.14
N ALA A 315 -22.68 41.09 0.16
CA ALA A 315 -22.36 42.34 -0.55
C ALA A 315 -21.48 42.15 -1.80
N TRP A 316 -20.86 40.98 -1.98
CA TRP A 316 -19.94 40.73 -3.10
C TRP A 316 -20.60 40.21 -4.39
N LEU A 317 -21.89 39.85 -4.34
CA LEU A 317 -22.64 39.33 -5.50
C LEU A 317 -23.46 40.40 -6.27
N ARG A 318 -23.35 41.69 -5.91
CA ARG A 318 -24.11 42.79 -6.56
C ARG A 318 -23.27 43.79 -7.35
N ALA A 319 -22.00 43.50 -7.62
CA ALA A 319 -21.13 44.40 -8.37
C ALA A 319 -20.31 43.65 -9.44
N ALA A 320 -20.93 43.34 -10.59
CA ALA A 320 -20.20 43.09 -11.83
C ALA A 320 -21.10 43.48 -13.04
N PRO A 321 -20.61 44.34 -13.96
CA PRO A 321 -21.39 44.78 -15.12
C PRO A 321 -21.47 43.68 -16.18
N SER A 322 -22.67 43.46 -16.72
CA SER A 322 -22.96 42.52 -17.80
C SER A 322 -22.18 42.86 -19.07
N ARG A 323 -21.36 41.92 -19.56
CA ARG A 323 -20.80 41.95 -20.93
C ARG A 323 -21.56 40.93 -21.79
N ARG A 324 -22.36 41.42 -22.73
CA ARG A 324 -22.97 40.64 -23.81
C ARG A 324 -21.88 40.17 -24.78
N ILE A 325 -21.89 38.89 -25.13
CA ILE A 325 -21.09 38.32 -26.22
C ILE A 325 -22.04 38.14 -27.43
N PRO A 326 -21.68 38.59 -28.65
CA PRO A 326 -22.59 38.58 -29.79
C PRO A 326 -22.71 37.18 -30.41
N ARG A 327 -23.95 36.84 -30.79
CA ARG A 327 -24.31 35.63 -31.54
C ARG A 327 -23.69 35.71 -32.94
N ARG A 328 -22.91 34.69 -33.35
CA ARG A 328 -22.60 34.45 -34.76
C ARG A 328 -23.66 33.53 -35.36
N CYS A 329 -24.28 34.02 -36.43
CA CYS A 329 -25.20 33.31 -37.29
C CYS A 329 -24.47 32.19 -38.05
N CYS A 330 -25.11 31.03 -38.15
CA CYS A 330 -24.81 30.04 -39.19
C CYS A 330 -25.98 30.04 -40.17
N HIS A 331 -25.69 30.25 -41.46
CA HIS A 331 -26.48 29.81 -42.63
C HIS A 331 -25.72 30.14 -43.92
N PRO A 332 -26.09 29.55 -45.08
CA PRO A 332 -27.10 28.50 -45.27
C PRO A 332 -26.57 27.09 -44.98
#